data_AF-A0AAE1HPV9-F1
#
_entry.id   AF-A0AAE1HPV9-F1
#
_cell.length_a   1.000
_cell.length_b   1.000
_cell.length_c   1.000
_cell.angle_alpha   90.00
_cell.angle_beta   90.00
_cell.angle_gamma   90.00
#
_symmetry.space_group_name_H-M   'P 1'
#
loop_
_entity.id
_entity.type
_entity.pdbx_description
1 polymer ?
#
loop_
_entity_poly.entity_id
_entity_poly.type
_entity_poly.pdbx_seq_one_letter_code
_entity_poly.pdbx_strand_id
1 'polypeptide(L)'
;MTRLMPMATFCVAAAQQADPEINPIYQAVKRGVRPHFQQIVGCGQVTRSLWVQFNSLLIEHGVLKRHFEDASGDPMFARNQIVVPADRASNLVLQYHTGPSSGSYFGVSKCYKLLRERFYWP
;
A
#
# COMPACT_ATOMS: atom_id res chain seq x y z
N MET A 1 17.03 -16.81 -6.76
CA MET A 1 16.65 -15.39 -6.63
C MET A 1 15.48 -15.13 -7.57
N THR A 2 14.25 -15.39 -7.13
CA THR A 2 13.09 -15.22 -8.00
C THR A 2 12.78 -13.74 -8.12
N ARG A 3 13.12 -13.20 -9.29
CA ARG A 3 12.80 -11.86 -9.75
C ARG A 3 11.28 -11.72 -9.74
N LEU A 4 10.73 -11.13 -8.68
CA LEU A 4 9.39 -10.56 -8.72
C LEU A 4 9.38 -9.65 -9.93
N MET A 5 8.62 -10.02 -10.96
CA MET A 5 8.43 -9.18 -12.12
C MET A 5 8.02 -7.81 -11.60
N PRO A 6 8.75 -6.74 -11.95
CA PRO A 6 8.37 -5.40 -11.56
C PRO A 6 7.04 -5.17 -12.27
N MET A 7 5.92 -5.29 -11.54
CA MET A 7 4.70 -4.58 -11.89
C MET A 7 5.15 -3.14 -12.02
N ALA A 8 5.42 -2.73 -13.25
CA ALA A 8 6.19 -1.55 -13.58
C ALA A 8 5.70 -0.41 -12.70
N THR A 9 6.59 0.21 -11.95
CA THR A 9 6.29 1.20 -10.90
C THR A 9 5.29 2.27 -11.39
N PHE A 10 5.31 2.55 -12.70
CA PHE A 10 4.37 3.38 -13.44
C PHE A 10 2.89 2.95 -13.36
N CYS A 11 2.59 1.64 -13.47
CA CYS A 11 1.23 1.11 -13.43
C CYS A 11 0.57 1.23 -12.05
N VAL A 12 1.37 1.31 -10.98
CA VAL A 12 0.87 1.49 -9.60
C VAL A 12 0.61 2.95 -9.31
N ALA A 13 1.56 3.84 -9.65
CA ALA A 13 1.41 5.28 -9.48
C ALA A 13 0.13 5.81 -10.17
N ALA A 14 -0.07 5.43 -11.44
CA ALA A 14 -1.26 5.82 -12.20
C ALA A 14 -2.56 5.30 -11.56
N ALA A 15 -2.52 4.09 -10.99
CA ALA A 15 -3.68 3.51 -10.32
C ALA A 15 -4.04 4.24 -9.02
N GLN A 16 -3.04 4.58 -8.21
CA GLN A 16 -3.26 5.35 -6.97
C GLN A 16 -3.84 6.74 -7.26
N GLN A 17 -3.44 7.35 -8.38
CA GLN A 17 -3.96 8.65 -8.81
C GLN A 17 -5.37 8.56 -9.40
N ALA A 18 -5.72 7.43 -10.01
CA ALA A 18 -7.06 7.17 -10.55
C ALA A 18 -8.05 6.68 -9.47
N ASP A 19 -7.56 6.11 -8.37
CA ASP A 19 -8.38 5.58 -7.28
C ASP A 19 -9.04 6.73 -6.49
N PRO A 20 -10.38 6.76 -6.39
CA PRO A 20 -11.11 7.86 -5.75
C PRO A 20 -10.91 7.94 -4.23
N GLU A 21 -10.54 6.84 -3.55
CA GLU A 21 -10.27 6.84 -2.12
C GLU A 21 -8.79 7.11 -1.79
N ILE A 22 -7.86 6.76 -2.66
CA ILE A 22 -6.42 7.00 -2.45
C ILE A 22 -5.99 8.38 -2.95
N ASN A 23 -6.49 8.83 -4.11
CA ASN A 23 -6.06 10.07 -4.75
C ASN A 23 -6.18 11.31 -3.84
N PRO A 24 -7.24 11.50 -3.01
CA PRO A 24 -7.30 12.65 -2.10
C PRO A 24 -6.09 12.74 -1.15
N ILE A 25 -5.64 11.59 -0.62
CA ILE A 25 -4.45 11.54 0.25
C ILE A 25 -3.17 11.63 -0.55
N TYR A 26 -3.09 11.00 -1.73
CA TYR A 26 -1.96 11.14 -2.65
C TYR A 26 -1.66 12.63 -2.91
N GLN A 27 -2.66 13.41 -3.29
CA GLN A 27 -2.48 14.84 -3.57
C GLN A 27 -2.09 15.63 -2.31
N ALA A 28 -2.61 15.26 -1.15
CA ALA A 28 -2.27 15.91 0.11
C ALA A 28 -0.81 15.66 0.53
N VAL A 29 -0.32 14.42 0.42
CA VAL A 29 1.08 14.07 0.66
C VAL A 29 1.98 14.77 -0.36
N LYS A 30 1.58 14.81 -1.65
CA LYS A 30 2.32 15.54 -2.69
C LYS A 30 2.44 17.04 -2.40
N ARG A 31 1.42 17.66 -1.80
CA ARG A 31 1.44 19.06 -1.35
C ARG A 31 2.15 19.27 -0.01
N GLY A 32 2.44 18.20 0.73
CA GLY A 32 2.98 18.29 2.09
C GLY A 32 2.00 18.86 3.12
N VAL A 33 0.70 18.89 2.82
CA VAL A 33 -0.32 19.50 3.70
C VAL A 33 -1.35 18.45 4.08
N ARG A 34 -1.43 18.15 5.38
CA ARG A 34 -2.44 17.25 5.93
C ARG A 34 -3.83 17.90 5.82
N PRO A 35 -4.83 17.25 5.21
CA PRO A 35 -6.18 17.79 5.12
C PRO A 35 -6.80 17.95 6.50
N HIS A 36 -7.70 18.94 6.66
CA HIS A 36 -8.53 19.03 7.85
C HIS A 36 -9.54 17.87 7.88
N PHE A 37 -9.94 17.43 9.08
CA PHE A 37 -10.87 16.31 9.23
C PHE A 37 -12.18 16.52 8.43
N GLN A 38 -12.75 17.73 8.45
CA GLN A 38 -13.97 18.05 7.68
C GLN A 38 -13.85 17.80 6.17
N GLN A 39 -12.64 17.90 5.61
CA GLN A 39 -12.40 17.66 4.18
C GLN A 39 -12.41 16.16 3.83
N ILE A 40 -12.35 15.26 4.83
CA ILE A 40 -12.29 13.80 4.63
C ILE A 40 -13.47 13.03 5.24
N VAL A 41 -14.35 13.67 6.01
CA VAL A 41 -15.50 12.99 6.66
C VAL A 41 -16.40 12.30 5.62
N GLY A 42 -16.56 12.88 4.43
CA GLY A 42 -17.34 12.29 3.34
C GLY A 42 -16.59 11.23 2.52
N CYS A 43 -15.29 11.03 2.75
CA CYS A 43 -14.50 10.05 2.01
C CYS A 43 -14.68 8.64 2.59
N GLY A 44 -14.34 7.64 1.77
CA GLY A 44 -14.45 6.23 2.13
C GLY A 44 -13.42 5.78 3.19
N GLN A 45 -13.52 4.50 3.56
CA GLN A 45 -12.74 3.91 4.64
C GLN A 45 -11.24 3.97 4.35
N VAL A 46 -10.82 3.79 3.09
CA VAL A 46 -9.40 3.79 2.73
C VAL A 46 -8.80 5.18 2.95
N THR A 47 -9.50 6.23 2.50
CA THR A 47 -9.07 7.62 2.70
C THR A 47 -8.91 7.96 4.19
N ARG A 48 -9.90 7.60 5.02
CA ARG A 48 -9.87 7.87 6.46
C ARG A 48 -8.71 7.15 7.14
N SER A 49 -8.49 5.88 6.81
CA SER A 49 -7.40 5.09 7.37
C SER A 49 -6.02 5.69 7.02
N LEU A 50 -5.82 6.07 5.76
CA LEU A 50 -4.60 6.74 5.31
C LEU A 50 -4.41 8.11 5.98
N TRP A 51 -5.50 8.87 6.17
CA TRP A 51 -5.43 10.16 6.86
C TRP A 51 -5.00 10.06 8.33
N VAL A 52 -5.44 9.03 9.05
CA VAL A 52 -4.97 8.77 10.42
C VAL A 52 -3.45 8.56 10.44
N GLN A 53 -2.93 7.90 9.41
CA GLN A 53 -1.51 7.55 9.26
C GLN A 53 -0.72 8.57 8.45
N PHE A 54 -1.26 9.77 8.21
CA PHE A 54 -0.70 10.74 7.25
C PHE A 54 0.78 11.03 7.45
N ASN A 55 1.23 11.13 8.71
CA ASN A 55 2.62 11.42 9.05
C ASN A 55 3.60 10.30 8.68
N SER A 56 3.09 9.09 8.46
CA SER A 56 3.86 7.93 8.02
C SER A 56 3.78 7.73 6.50
N LEU A 57 3.13 8.63 5.75
CA LEU A 57 2.99 8.51 4.31
C LEU A 57 4.06 9.31 3.58
N LEU A 58 4.56 8.74 2.48
CA LEU A 58 5.48 9.40 1.57
C LEU A 58 5.18 9.03 0.12
N ILE A 59 5.59 9.89 -0.81
CA ILE A 59 5.61 9.56 -2.23
C ILE A 59 7.06 9.34 -2.63
N GLU A 60 7.36 8.17 -3.15
CA GLU A 60 8.69 7.82 -3.66
C GLU A 60 8.53 7.30 -5.09
N HIS A 61 9.26 7.90 -6.04
CA HIS A 61 9.15 7.58 -7.47
C HIS A 61 7.70 7.64 -8.02
N GLY A 62 6.88 8.56 -7.50
CA GLY A 62 5.48 8.72 -7.90
C GLY A 62 4.50 7.71 -7.28
N VAL A 63 4.97 6.83 -6.39
CA VAL A 63 4.14 5.84 -5.70
C VAL A 63 3.94 6.27 -4.25
N LEU A 64 2.68 6.34 -3.81
CA LEU A 64 2.33 6.51 -2.40
C LEU A 64 2.70 5.25 -1.62
N LYS A 65 3.50 5.44 -0.58
CA LYS A 65 3.96 4.41 0.34
C LYS A 65 3.63 4.81 1.76
N ARG A 66 3.47 3.79 2.60
CA ARG A 66 3.36 3.91 4.05
C ARG A 66 4.66 3.42 4.67
N HIS A 67 5.30 4.27 5.45
CA HIS A 67 6.32 3.86 6.40
C HIS A 67 5.67 3.07 7.55
N PHE A 68 6.16 1.86 7.78
CA PHE A 68 5.68 0.98 8.82
C PHE A 68 6.85 0.60 9.73
N GLU A 69 6.67 0.83 11.02
CA GLU A 69 7.51 0.32 12.10
C GLU A 69 6.70 -0.74 12.85
N ASP A 70 7.34 -1.84 13.26
CA ASP A 70 6.65 -2.83 14.07
C ASP A 70 6.52 -2.39 15.53
N ALA A 71 5.79 -3.17 16.33
CA ALA A 71 5.55 -2.86 17.73
C ALA A 71 6.84 -2.85 18.60
N SER A 72 7.93 -3.44 18.10
CA SER A 72 9.23 -3.45 18.78
C SER A 72 9.92 -2.08 18.70
N GLY A 73 9.53 -1.25 17.73
CA GLY A 73 10.17 0.05 17.47
C GLY A 73 11.61 -0.06 16.96
N ASP A 74 12.06 -1.27 16.60
CA ASP A 74 13.41 -1.48 16.09
C ASP A 74 13.46 -1.01 14.63
N PRO A 75 14.32 -0.02 14.30
CA PRO A 75 14.46 0.51 12.96
C PRO A 75 14.88 -0.56 11.94
N MET A 76 15.48 -1.68 12.37
CA MET A 76 15.80 -2.81 11.49
C MET A 76 14.54 -3.47 10.90
N PHE A 77 13.39 -3.35 11.57
CA PHE A 77 12.11 -3.81 11.06
C PHE A 77 11.30 -2.70 10.39
N ALA A 78 11.81 -1.48 10.25
CA ALA A 78 11.12 -0.44 9.52
C ALA A 78 11.07 -0.77 8.01
N ARG A 79 9.90 -0.64 7.38
CA ARG A 79 9.73 -0.90 5.95
C ARG A 79 8.72 0.05 5.30
N ASN A 80 8.94 0.33 4.02
CA ASN A 80 8.00 1.09 3.21
C ASN A 80 7.07 0.13 2.46
N GLN A 81 5.78 0.20 2.77
CA GLN A 81 4.73 -0.58 2.13
C GLN A 81 4.08 0.24 1.01
N ILE A 82 3.92 -0.34 -0.17
CA ILE A 82 3.18 0.30 -1.27
C ILE A 82 1.69 0.31 -0.93
N VAL A 83 1.04 1.47 -1.00
CA VAL A 83 -0.41 1.57 -0.81
C VAL A 83 -1.11 1.00 -2.05
N VAL A 84 -1.94 -0.03 -1.89
CA VAL A 84 -2.59 -0.68 -3.03
C VAL A 84 -4.07 -0.28 -3.09
N PRO A 85 -4.57 0.16 -4.26
CA PRO A 85 -5.99 0.25 -4.54
C PRO A 85 -6.75 -1.04 -4.18
N ALA A 86 -7.93 -0.91 -3.56
CA ALA A 86 -8.67 -2.06 -3.04
C ALA A 86 -9.08 -3.06 -4.14
N ASP A 87 -9.41 -2.56 -5.33
CA ASP A 87 -9.72 -3.33 -6.54
C ASP A 87 -8.53 -4.18 -7.04
N ARG A 88 -7.31 -3.79 -6.70
CA ARG A 88 -6.07 -4.49 -7.07
C ARG A 88 -5.55 -5.42 -5.98
N ALA A 89 -6.01 -5.29 -4.74
CA ALA A 89 -5.58 -6.14 -3.63
C ALA A 89 -5.98 -7.61 -3.86
N SER A 90 -7.18 -7.87 -4.39
CA SER A 90 -7.65 -9.21 -4.75
C SER A 90 -6.78 -9.87 -5.83
N ASN A 91 -6.40 -9.11 -6.85
CA ASN A 91 -5.49 -9.56 -7.91
C ASN A 91 -4.09 -9.87 -7.37
N LEU A 92 -3.54 -9.05 -6.47
CA LEU A 92 -2.25 -9.34 -5.82
C LEU A 92 -2.30 -10.63 -5.01
N VAL A 93 -3.35 -10.82 -4.22
CA VAL A 93 -3.54 -12.04 -3.44
C VAL A 93 -3.61 -13.25 -4.37
N LEU A 94 -4.40 -13.18 -5.45
CA LEU A 94 -4.50 -14.27 -6.44
C LEU A 94 -3.14 -14.59 -7.08
N GLN A 95 -2.41 -13.58 -7.58
CA GLN A 95 -1.11 -13.79 -8.23
C GLN A 95 -0.07 -14.46 -7.33
N TYR A 96 -0.05 -14.11 -6.05
CA TYR A 96 0.85 -14.73 -5.07
C TYR A 96 0.39 -16.13 -4.61
N HIS A 97 -0.89 -16.46 -4.82
CA HIS A 97 -1.42 -17.80 -4.56
C HIS A 97 -1.26 -18.76 -5.75
N THR A 98 -1.36 -18.26 -6.99
CA THR A 98 -1.38 -19.09 -8.21
C THR A 98 -0.07 -19.04 -9.01
N GLY A 99 0.94 -18.34 -8.53
CA GLY A 99 2.20 -18.13 -9.26
C GLY A 99 3.10 -19.39 -9.29
N PRO A 100 3.80 -19.67 -10.41
CA PRO A 100 4.64 -20.86 -10.57
C PRO A 100 5.89 -20.88 -9.66
N SER A 101 6.16 -19.81 -8.92
CA SER A 101 7.28 -19.69 -7.97
C SER A 101 6.89 -19.83 -6.50
N SER A 102 5.60 -19.80 -6.17
CA SER A 102 5.13 -20.28 -4.89
C SER A 102 4.87 -21.76 -5.08
N GLY A 103 5.79 -22.62 -4.62
CA GLY A 103 5.49 -24.03 -4.50
C GLY A 103 4.09 -24.15 -3.89
N SER A 104 3.20 -24.87 -4.58
CA SER A 104 1.88 -25.21 -4.08
C SER A 104 1.99 -25.50 -2.58
N TYR A 105 1.04 -25.02 -1.77
CA TYR A 105 0.94 -25.21 -0.30
C TYR A 105 1.45 -24.09 0.65
N PHE A 106 1.73 -22.85 0.22
CA PHE A 106 1.76 -21.76 1.21
C PHE A 106 0.32 -21.42 1.62
N GLY A 107 -0.09 -21.82 2.83
CA GLY A 107 -1.40 -21.46 3.38
C GLY A 107 -1.63 -19.94 3.37
N VAL A 108 -2.90 -19.52 3.27
CA VAL A 108 -3.35 -18.11 3.17
C VAL A 108 -2.58 -17.18 4.10
N SER A 109 -2.35 -17.61 5.34
CA SER A 109 -1.64 -16.84 6.37
C SER A 109 -0.19 -16.48 5.98
N LYS A 110 0.52 -17.35 5.28
CA LYS A 110 1.93 -17.15 4.93
C LYS A 110 2.07 -16.25 3.69
N CYS A 111 1.16 -16.36 2.72
CA CYS A 111 1.06 -15.40 1.62
C CYS A 111 0.65 -14.01 2.13
N TYR A 112 -0.32 -13.94 3.04
CA TYR A 112 -0.79 -12.68 3.60
C TYR A 112 0.32 -11.96 4.41
N LYS A 113 1.12 -12.69 5.19
CA LYS A 113 2.30 -12.14 5.88
C LYS A 113 3.30 -11.51 4.90
N LEU A 114 3.67 -12.23 3.84
CA LEU A 114 4.59 -11.74 2.81
C LEU A 114 4.06 -10.51 2.06
N LEU A 115 2.75 -10.48 1.79
CA LEU A 115 2.12 -9.32 1.15
C LEU A 115 2.11 -8.12 2.10
N ARG A 116 1.75 -8.31 3.37
CA ARG A 116 1.75 -7.26 4.39
C ARG A 116 3.15 -6.72 4.68
N GLU A 117 4.24 -7.41 4.34
CA GLU A 117 5.58 -6.83 4.43
C GLU A 117 5.82 -5.74 3.38
N ARG A 118 5.18 -5.83 2.21
CA ARG A 118 5.49 -4.99 1.03
C ARG A 118 4.35 -4.08 0.60
N PHE A 119 3.13 -4.41 0.98
CA PHE A 119 1.92 -3.78 0.52
C PHE A 119 1.02 -3.43 1.71
N TYR A 120 0.34 -2.30 1.58
CA TYR A 120 -0.62 -1.82 2.54
C TYR A 120 -1.96 -1.58 1.85
N TRP A 121 -3.01 -2.16 2.44
CA TRP A 121 -4.39 -1.83 2.17
C TRP A 121 -5.16 -1.98 3.49
N PRO A 122 -6.03 -1.03 3.86
CA PRO A 122 -6.86 -1.12 5.05
C PRO A 122 -8.00 -2.13 4.91
#